data_AF-A0A0B4SG12-F1
#
_entry.id   AF-A0A0B4SG12-F1
#
_cell.length_a   1.000
_cell.length_b   1.000
_cell.length_c   1.000
_cell.angle_alpha   90.00
_cell.angle_beta   90.00
_cell.angle_gamma   90.00
#
_symmetry.space_group_name_H-M   'P 1'
#
loop_
_entity.id
_entity.type
_entity.pdbx_description
1 polymer ?
#
loop_
_entity_poly.entity_id
_entity_poly.type
_entity_poly.pdbx_seq_one_letter_code
_entity_poly.pdbx_strand_id
1 'polypeptide(L)'
;VATYGYWAVLGGVLVTSFYSFRLLFLTFHGEERFRRVGGGHDADDHVNTHTSNDDHAHGVHEPQESPWVVTLPLIFLAIPSIALGFFTIGPMLFGTDWAGHHAVEVIWGQTASFFTGIIDFYDPAQDTVAVLGEEFRGPVVFALHGMMSAPFFLTVAGFLLAVLLYLWKPQWPVKISETFSLPVRILENKYGFD
;
A
#
# COMPACT_ATOMS: atom_id res chain seq x y z
N VAL A 1 -24.49 2.68 -15.02
CA VAL A 1 -23.91 2.43 -13.68
C VAL A 1 -22.54 1.77 -13.77
N ALA A 2 -22.36 0.68 -14.54
CA ALA A 2 -21.07 0.00 -14.72
C ALA A 2 -19.90 0.93 -15.15
N THR A 3 -20.13 1.83 -16.11
CA THR A 3 -19.10 2.78 -16.58
C THR A 3 -18.65 3.76 -15.49
N TYR A 4 -19.58 4.22 -14.64
CA TYR A 4 -19.24 5.10 -13.52
C TYR A 4 -18.38 4.34 -12.50
N GLY A 5 -18.77 3.12 -12.13
CA GLY A 5 -18.01 2.27 -11.21
C GLY A 5 -16.59 2.00 -11.72
N TYR A 6 -16.44 1.70 -13.01
CA TYR A 6 -15.13 1.52 -13.64
C TYR A 6 -14.22 2.75 -13.45
N TRP A 7 -14.70 3.95 -13.79
CA TRP A 7 -13.90 5.17 -13.64
C TRP A 7 -13.65 5.54 -12.18
N ALA A 8 -14.60 5.29 -11.27
CA ALA A 8 -14.43 5.54 -9.85
C ALA A 8 -13.33 4.66 -9.24
N VAL A 9 -13.32 3.36 -9.55
CA VAL A 9 -12.27 2.43 -9.11
C VAL A 9 -10.93 2.79 -9.73
N LEU A 10 -10.92 3.11 -11.03
CA LEU A 10 -9.71 3.50 -11.75
C LEU A 10 -9.09 4.78 -11.17
N GLY A 11 -9.90 5.79 -10.86
CA GLY A 11 -9.46 7.00 -10.15
C GLY A 11 -8.95 6.71 -8.73
N GLY A 12 -9.58 5.75 -8.05
CA GLY A 12 -9.14 5.26 -6.73
C GLY A 12 -7.71 4.73 -6.75
N VAL A 13 -7.27 4.06 -7.82
CA VAL A 13 -5.87 3.56 -7.95
C VAL A 13 -4.85 4.69 -7.81
N LEU A 14 -5.10 5.83 -8.46
CA LEU A 14 -4.22 7.01 -8.37
C LEU A 14 -4.19 7.56 -6.94
N VAL A 15 -5.36 7.71 -6.32
CA VAL A 15 -5.48 8.22 -4.94
C VAL A 15 -4.78 7.29 -3.96
N THR A 16 -4.94 5.97 -4.13
CA THR A 16 -4.32 4.95 -3.29
C THR A 16 -2.80 5.03 -3.32
N SER A 17 -2.24 5.00 -4.54
CA SER A 17 -0.80 5.18 -4.72
C SER A 17 -0.31 6.47 -4.07
N PHE A 18 -0.99 7.59 -4.34
CA PHE A 18 -0.60 8.89 -3.82
C PHE A 18 -0.56 8.95 -2.29
N TYR A 19 -1.60 8.47 -1.59
CA TYR A 19 -1.63 8.53 -0.13
C TYR A 19 -0.59 7.59 0.50
N SER A 20 -0.40 6.39 -0.05
CA SER A 20 0.57 5.42 0.48
C SER A 20 1.99 5.96 0.39
N PHE A 21 2.38 6.49 -0.77
CA PHE A 21 3.72 7.07 -0.94
C PHE A 21 3.90 8.38 -0.19
N ARG A 22 2.85 9.22 -0.09
CA ARG A 22 2.86 10.40 0.79
C ARG A 22 3.22 10.02 2.22
N LEU A 23 2.58 8.99 2.78
CA LEU A 23 2.86 8.53 4.14
C LEU A 23 4.31 8.04 4.25
N LEU A 24 4.75 7.18 3.33
CA LEU A 24 6.12 6.66 3.30
C LEU A 24 7.17 7.79 3.26
N PHE A 25 6.97 8.80 2.40
CA PHE A 25 7.91 9.91 2.28
C PHE A 25 7.92 10.81 3.51
N LEU A 26 6.75 11.15 4.06
CA LEU A 26 6.67 11.97 5.26
C LEU A 26 7.26 11.28 6.49
N THR A 27 7.19 9.95 6.55
CA THR A 27 7.74 9.18 7.68
C THR A 27 9.23 8.91 7.55
N PHE A 28 9.73 8.56 6.35
CA PHE A 28 11.10 8.03 6.19
C PHE A 28 12.05 8.89 5.35
N HIS A 29 11.56 9.78 4.49
CA HIS A 29 12.39 10.48 3.49
C HIS A 29 12.39 12.02 3.62
N GLY A 30 11.48 12.58 4.42
CA GLY A 30 11.43 14.00 4.72
C GLY A 30 12.44 14.41 5.80
N GLU A 31 12.47 15.70 6.13
CA GLU A 31 13.30 16.21 7.23
C GLU A 31 12.94 15.55 8.56
N GLU A 32 13.96 15.13 9.31
CA GLU A 32 13.80 14.54 10.64
C GLU A 32 13.23 15.56 11.63
N ARG A 33 11.93 15.43 11.93
CA ARG A 33 11.24 16.36 12.84
C ARG A 33 11.55 16.10 14.32
N PHE A 34 11.99 14.89 14.67
CA PHE A 34 12.27 14.49 16.06
C PHE A 34 13.54 15.14 16.63
N ARG A 35 14.58 15.35 15.81
CA ARG A 35 15.80 16.05 16.25
C ARG A 35 15.58 17.56 16.46
N ARG A 36 14.63 18.16 15.73
CA ARG A 36 14.33 19.61 15.79
C ARG A 36 13.64 20.02 17.10
N VAL A 37 12.95 19.11 17.79
CA VAL A 37 12.23 19.41 19.05
C VAL A 37 13.12 19.25 20.29
N GLY A 38 14.21 18.47 20.22
CA GLY A 38 15.10 18.18 21.35
C GLY A 38 16.34 19.07 21.50
N GLY A 39 16.57 20.04 20.60
CA GLY A 39 17.79 20.87 20.54
C GLY A 39 17.62 22.31 21.02
N GLY A 40 16.75 22.58 21.98
CA GLY A 40 16.40 23.93 22.43
C GLY A 40 17.14 24.46 23.68
N HIS A 41 18.34 24.00 23.99
CA HIS A 41 19.05 24.35 25.24
C HIS A 41 20.53 24.76 25.08
N ASP A 42 20.93 25.29 23.93
CA ASP A 42 22.27 25.89 23.77
C ASP A 42 22.17 27.40 23.50
N ALA A 43 21.92 28.19 24.55
CA ALA A 43 22.40 29.57 24.68
C ALA A 43 22.19 30.09 26.11
N ASP A 44 23.31 30.17 26.84
CA ASP A 44 23.68 31.17 27.85
C ASP A 44 23.01 31.24 29.24
N ASP A 45 23.89 30.98 30.23
CA ASP A 45 24.19 31.81 31.41
C ASP A 45 23.64 31.43 32.80
N HIS A 46 24.60 30.97 33.63
CA HIS A 46 24.73 31.01 35.08
C HIS A 46 23.49 31.07 36.00
N VAL A 47 23.14 29.96 36.69
CA VAL A 47 22.86 29.98 38.15
C VAL A 47 23.22 28.63 38.77
N ASN A 48 24.20 28.64 39.68
CA ASN A 48 24.42 27.56 40.65
C ASN A 48 23.35 27.63 41.75
N THR A 49 22.38 26.72 41.74
CA THR A 49 21.56 26.42 42.92
C THR A 49 21.33 24.92 43.04
N HIS A 50 21.86 24.35 44.11
CA HIS A 50 21.66 22.97 44.54
C HIS A 50 20.20 22.72 44.94
N THR A 51 19.47 21.85 44.23
CA THR A 51 18.28 21.15 44.74
C THR A 51 18.07 19.80 44.02
N SER A 52 18.35 18.71 44.74
CA SER A 52 17.62 17.42 44.78
C SER A 52 16.97 16.81 43.52
N ASN A 53 17.39 15.58 43.24
CA ASN A 53 16.73 14.49 42.51
C ASN A 53 16.81 14.55 40.98
N ASP A 54 17.91 13.97 40.50
CA ASP A 54 18.14 13.46 39.15
C ASP A 54 17.08 12.42 38.77
N ASP A 55 16.34 12.71 37.71
CA ASP A 55 15.90 11.79 36.65
C ASP A 55 14.76 12.46 35.90
N HIS A 56 15.02 12.92 34.67
CA HIS A 56 14.11 13.09 33.52
C HIS A 56 14.76 14.04 32.48
N ALA A 57 16.03 13.82 32.16
CA ALA A 57 16.57 14.28 30.89
C ALA A 57 16.01 13.35 29.80
N HIS A 58 14.86 13.71 29.21
CA HIS A 58 14.36 13.04 28.01
C HIS A 58 15.27 13.38 26.84
N GLY A 59 16.41 12.69 26.77
CA GLY A 59 17.32 12.74 25.64
C GLY A 59 16.58 12.39 24.35
N VAL A 60 17.11 12.87 23.23
CA VAL A 60 16.60 12.56 21.89
C VAL A 60 16.52 11.05 21.73
N HIS A 61 15.31 10.50 21.74
CA HIS A 61 15.08 9.08 21.45
C HIS A 61 15.29 8.87 19.95
N GLU A 62 16.48 8.37 19.59
CA GLU A 62 16.74 7.96 18.21
C GLU A 62 15.91 6.72 17.85
N PRO A 63 15.38 6.62 16.62
CA PRO A 63 14.70 5.42 16.16
C PRO A 63 15.63 4.19 16.27
N GLN A 64 15.22 3.20 17.05
CA GLN A 64 15.96 1.93 17.20
C GLN A 64 15.26 0.83 16.40
N GLU A 65 16.06 -0.11 15.89
CA GLU A 65 15.56 -1.29 15.20
C GLU A 65 14.67 -2.13 16.12
N SER A 66 13.60 -2.71 15.56
CA SER A 66 12.68 -3.51 16.35
C SER A 66 13.34 -4.82 16.80
N PRO A 67 13.01 -5.34 18.00
CA PRO A 67 13.52 -6.63 18.46
C PRO A 67 13.23 -7.77 17.49
N TRP A 68 14.05 -8.83 17.53
CA TRP A 68 13.90 -10.02 16.67
C TRP A 68 12.51 -10.68 16.71
N VAL A 69 11.81 -10.54 17.83
CA VAL A 69 10.44 -11.04 18.01
C VAL A 69 9.44 -10.34 17.08
N VAL A 70 9.75 -9.13 16.61
CA VAL A 70 8.92 -8.35 15.67
C VAL A 70 9.40 -8.52 14.23
N THR A 71 10.71 -8.47 13.98
CA THR A 71 11.26 -8.55 12.61
C THR A 71 10.99 -9.89 11.95
N LEU A 72 11.12 -11.00 12.68
CA LEU A 72 10.95 -12.34 12.12
C LEU A 72 9.50 -12.57 11.62
N PRO A 73 8.43 -12.29 12.39
CA PRO A 73 7.07 -12.35 11.87
C PRO A 73 6.84 -11.46 10.66
N LEU A 74 7.37 -10.22 10.64
CA LEU A 74 7.21 -9.33 9.50
C LEU A 74 7.84 -9.89 8.22
N ILE A 75 9.05 -10.46 8.33
CA ILE A 75 9.72 -11.14 7.20
C ILE A 75 8.92 -12.35 6.74
N PHE A 76 8.43 -13.16 7.69
CA PHE A 76 7.65 -14.36 7.39
C PHE A 76 6.30 -14.03 6.73
N LEU A 77 5.72 -12.86 6.98
CA LEU A 77 4.54 -12.36 6.28
C LEU A 77 4.86 -11.74 4.92
N ALA A 78 6.02 -11.11 4.77
CA ALA A 78 6.44 -10.50 3.51
C ALA A 78 6.66 -11.53 2.39
N ILE A 79 7.28 -12.68 2.71
CA ILE A 79 7.54 -13.76 1.75
C ILE A 79 6.25 -14.27 1.05
N PRO A 80 5.21 -14.74 1.77
CA PRO A 80 3.97 -15.17 1.15
C PRO A 80 3.24 -13.99 0.50
N SER A 81 3.32 -12.77 1.04
CA SER A 81 2.69 -11.60 0.43
C SER A 81 3.17 -11.35 -1.00
N ILE A 82 4.44 -11.62 -1.32
CA ILE A 82 4.99 -11.49 -2.68
C ILE A 82 4.70 -12.74 -3.53
N ALA A 83 4.74 -13.92 -2.93
CA ALA A 83 4.67 -15.19 -3.64
C ALA A 83 3.24 -15.66 -3.96
N LEU A 84 2.25 -15.35 -3.11
CA LEU A 84 0.90 -15.91 -3.19
C LEU A 84 0.25 -15.62 -4.54
N GLY A 85 0.37 -14.40 -5.07
CA GLY A 85 -0.23 -14.05 -6.36
C GLY A 85 0.22 -14.95 -7.50
N PHE A 86 1.49 -15.37 -7.52
CA PHE A 86 2.01 -16.29 -8.54
C PHE A 86 1.46 -17.71 -8.39
N PHE A 87 1.39 -18.20 -7.14
CA PHE A 87 0.99 -19.59 -6.86
C PHE A 87 -0.52 -19.82 -6.87
N THR A 88 -1.33 -18.81 -6.53
CA THR A 88 -2.77 -18.99 -6.35
C THR A 88 -3.60 -18.55 -7.55
N ILE A 89 -3.11 -17.66 -8.42
CA ILE A 89 -3.92 -17.07 -9.50
C ILE A 89 -4.54 -18.13 -10.42
N GLY A 90 -3.75 -19.11 -10.87
CA GLY A 90 -4.21 -20.22 -11.71
C GLY A 90 -5.25 -21.11 -11.02
N PRO A 91 -4.91 -21.78 -9.89
CA PRO A 91 -5.84 -22.69 -9.23
C PRO A 91 -7.07 -21.99 -8.67
N MET A 92 -6.94 -20.77 -8.15
CA MET A 92 -8.03 -20.04 -7.49
C MET A 92 -9.04 -19.44 -8.46
N LEU A 93 -8.58 -18.85 -9.59
CA LEU A 93 -9.46 -18.18 -10.55
C LEU A 93 -9.88 -19.06 -11.72
N PHE A 94 -9.01 -19.98 -12.18
CA PHE A 94 -9.19 -20.67 -13.45
C PHE A 94 -9.23 -22.19 -13.31
N GLY A 95 -9.06 -22.74 -12.10
CA GLY A 95 -9.02 -24.18 -11.87
C GLY A 95 -7.84 -24.88 -12.56
N THR A 96 -6.80 -24.13 -12.93
CA THR A 96 -5.58 -24.66 -13.57
C THR A 96 -4.56 -25.09 -12.50
N ASP A 97 -3.46 -25.70 -12.94
CA ASP A 97 -2.28 -25.75 -12.08
C ASP A 97 -1.68 -24.33 -11.86
N TRP A 98 -0.73 -24.21 -10.93
CA TRP A 98 0.08 -23.02 -10.68
C TRP A 98 0.80 -22.43 -11.92
N ALA A 99 1.07 -23.23 -12.96
CA ALA A 99 1.73 -22.77 -14.18
C ALA A 99 0.72 -22.29 -15.26
N GLY A 100 -0.57 -22.50 -15.04
CA GLY A 100 -1.64 -22.14 -15.96
C GLY A 100 -2.00 -23.23 -16.98
N HIS A 101 -1.51 -24.44 -16.81
CA HIS A 101 -1.99 -25.58 -17.59
C HIS A 101 -3.33 -26.04 -17.03
N HIS A 102 -4.34 -26.19 -17.90
CA HIS A 102 -5.62 -26.74 -17.51
C HIS A 102 -5.41 -28.06 -16.77
N ALA A 103 -5.96 -28.14 -15.55
CA ALA A 103 -6.06 -29.41 -14.88
C ALA A 103 -6.85 -30.33 -15.82
N VAL A 104 -6.19 -31.38 -16.31
CA VAL A 104 -6.84 -32.45 -17.06
C VAL A 104 -8.07 -32.84 -16.24
N GLU A 105 -9.24 -32.73 -16.88
CA GLU A 105 -10.57 -33.00 -16.33
C GLU A 105 -10.53 -34.01 -15.19
N VAL A 106 -11.07 -33.63 -14.03
CA VAL A 106 -11.72 -34.46 -13.01
C VAL A 106 -11.53 -35.98 -13.19
N ILE A 107 -10.28 -36.46 -13.13
CA ILE A 107 -10.01 -37.89 -12.95
C ILE A 107 -10.20 -38.11 -11.45
N TRP A 108 -11.10 -39.02 -11.09
CA TRP A 108 -11.23 -39.51 -9.71
C TRP A 108 -9.85 -39.87 -9.15
N GLY A 109 -9.30 -39.03 -8.27
CA GLY A 109 -7.99 -39.23 -7.65
C GLY A 109 -6.87 -38.25 -8.03
N GLN A 110 -7.08 -37.27 -8.91
CA GLN A 110 -6.11 -36.16 -9.06
C GLN A 110 -6.32 -35.09 -7.97
N THR A 111 -5.21 -34.61 -7.41
CA THR A 111 -5.16 -33.70 -6.26
C THR A 111 -5.73 -32.33 -6.60
N ALA A 112 -7.01 -32.11 -6.30
CA ALA A 112 -7.55 -30.78 -6.11
C ALA A 112 -6.77 -30.11 -4.96
N SER A 113 -5.98 -29.09 -5.28
CA SER A 113 -5.36 -28.25 -4.25
C SER A 113 -6.44 -27.47 -3.51
N PHE A 114 -6.17 -27.05 -2.26
CA PHE A 114 -7.15 -26.39 -1.37
C PHE A 114 -7.94 -25.23 -2.02
N PHE A 115 -7.34 -24.50 -2.98
CA PHE A 115 -7.97 -23.34 -3.64
C PHE A 115 -8.57 -23.62 -5.02
N THR A 116 -8.53 -24.86 -5.50
CA THR A 116 -8.93 -25.18 -6.89
C THR A 116 -10.42 -24.89 -7.10
N GLY A 117 -10.75 -23.93 -7.97
CA GLY A 117 -12.14 -23.59 -8.31
C GLY A 117 -12.95 -23.04 -7.14
N ILE A 118 -12.30 -22.40 -6.15
CA ILE A 118 -12.99 -21.85 -4.98
C ILE A 118 -13.84 -20.62 -5.33
N ILE A 119 -13.51 -19.95 -6.43
CA ILE A 119 -14.29 -18.85 -7.01
C ILE A 119 -15.14 -19.48 -8.11
N ASP A 120 -16.33 -19.94 -7.73
CA ASP A 120 -17.35 -20.43 -8.65
C ASP A 120 -18.58 -19.51 -8.56
N PHE A 121 -19.09 -19.09 -9.69
CA PHE A 121 -20.26 -18.21 -9.75
C PHE A 121 -21.52 -19.05 -9.85
N TYR A 122 -22.46 -18.86 -8.92
CA TYR A 122 -23.74 -19.56 -8.93
C TYR A 122 -24.55 -19.33 -10.22
N ASP A 123 -24.41 -18.15 -10.84
CA ASP A 123 -25.02 -17.81 -12.12
C ASP A 123 -23.91 -17.69 -13.20
N PRO A 124 -23.84 -18.64 -14.16
CA PRO A 124 -22.87 -18.60 -15.25
C PRO A 124 -22.96 -17.35 -16.12
N ALA A 125 -24.12 -16.67 -16.18
CA ALA A 125 -24.27 -15.44 -16.94
C ALA A 125 -23.54 -14.24 -16.31
N GLN A 126 -23.07 -14.37 -15.07
CA GLN A 126 -22.35 -13.34 -14.32
C GLN A 126 -20.87 -13.67 -14.14
N ASP A 127 -20.40 -14.77 -14.72
CA ASP A 127 -19.02 -15.23 -14.58
C ASP A 127 -18.06 -14.41 -15.47
N THR A 128 -17.65 -13.27 -14.94
CA THR A 128 -16.64 -12.41 -15.57
C THR A 128 -15.23 -13.01 -15.52
N VAL A 129 -14.99 -14.01 -14.66
CA VAL A 129 -13.68 -14.64 -14.50
C VAL A 129 -13.46 -15.70 -15.57
N ALA A 130 -14.50 -16.47 -15.92
CA ALA A 130 -14.46 -17.43 -17.03
C ALA A 130 -14.10 -16.76 -18.37
N VAL A 131 -14.67 -15.57 -18.65
CA VAL A 131 -14.33 -14.78 -19.84
C VAL A 131 -12.84 -14.42 -19.88
N LEU A 132 -12.27 -14.06 -18.72
CA LEU A 132 -10.84 -13.73 -18.61
C LEU A 132 -9.95 -14.99 -18.71
N GLY A 133 -10.49 -16.16 -18.40
CA GLY A 133 -9.82 -17.45 -18.51
C GLY A 133 -9.42 -17.84 -19.93
N GLU A 134 -10.16 -17.37 -20.95
CA GLU A 134 -9.82 -17.62 -22.37
C GLU A 134 -8.49 -16.99 -22.78
N GLU A 135 -8.12 -15.87 -22.16
CA GLU A 135 -6.88 -15.13 -22.43
C GLU A 135 -5.75 -15.49 -21.45
N PHE A 136 -6.02 -16.30 -20.43
CA PHE A 136 -5.04 -16.66 -19.43
C PHE A 136 -4.03 -17.66 -19.99
N ARG A 137 -2.79 -17.19 -20.21
CA ARG A 137 -1.66 -17.99 -20.71
C ARG A 137 -0.57 -18.22 -19.66
N GLY A 138 -0.96 -18.13 -18.39
CA GLY A 138 -0.08 -18.34 -17.23
C GLY A 138 0.22 -17.06 -16.43
N PRO A 139 0.68 -17.21 -15.17
CA PRO A 139 0.80 -16.10 -14.22
C PRO A 139 1.74 -14.97 -14.66
N VAL A 140 2.88 -15.31 -15.28
CA VAL A 140 3.89 -14.32 -15.68
C VAL A 140 3.38 -13.43 -16.81
N VAL A 141 2.76 -14.04 -17.84
CA VAL A 141 2.21 -13.30 -18.98
C VAL A 141 1.09 -12.38 -18.51
N PHE A 142 0.23 -12.87 -17.62
CA PHE A 142 -0.84 -12.09 -17.02
C PHE A 142 -0.31 -10.90 -16.19
N ALA A 143 0.73 -11.12 -15.38
CA ALA A 143 1.37 -10.05 -14.61
C ALA A 143 1.99 -8.97 -15.53
N LEU A 144 2.68 -9.37 -16.59
CA LEU A 144 3.25 -8.44 -17.58
C LEU A 144 2.15 -7.65 -18.31
N HIS A 145 1.04 -8.29 -18.65
CA HIS A 145 -0.13 -7.60 -19.22
C HIS A 145 -0.66 -6.53 -18.25
N GLY A 146 -0.76 -6.85 -16.96
CA GLY A 146 -1.15 -5.90 -15.91
C GLY A 146 -0.25 -4.67 -15.84
N MET A 147 1.06 -4.82 -16.05
CA MET A 147 2.00 -3.68 -16.10
C MET A 147 1.78 -2.76 -17.32
N MET A 148 1.19 -3.27 -18.40
CA MET A 148 0.84 -2.46 -19.58
C MET A 148 -0.56 -1.86 -19.49
N SER A 149 -1.30 -2.14 -18.43
CA SER A 149 -2.68 -1.68 -18.24
C SER A 149 -2.76 -0.26 -17.67
N ALA A 150 -3.89 0.41 -17.89
CA ALA A 150 -4.14 1.76 -17.38
C ALA A 150 -3.94 1.91 -15.84
N PRO A 151 -4.41 0.97 -14.98
CA PRO A 151 -4.16 1.00 -13.54
C PRO A 151 -2.68 1.14 -13.15
N PHE A 152 -1.77 0.47 -13.87
CA PHE A 152 -0.34 0.55 -13.58
C PHE A 152 0.19 1.97 -13.79
N PHE A 153 -0.13 2.57 -14.93
CA PHE A 153 0.29 3.95 -15.23
C PHE A 153 -0.31 4.97 -14.27
N LEU A 154 -1.54 4.77 -13.81
CA LEU A 154 -2.15 5.61 -12.78
C LEU A 154 -1.49 5.46 -11.41
N THR A 155 -1.08 4.23 -11.06
CA THR A 155 -0.27 3.97 -9.87
C THR A 155 1.05 4.73 -9.94
N VAL A 156 1.76 4.63 -11.06
CA VAL A 156 3.01 5.37 -11.30
C VAL A 156 2.78 6.88 -11.26
N ALA A 157 1.70 7.39 -11.86
CA ALA A 157 1.35 8.80 -11.81
C ALA A 157 1.12 9.29 -10.38
N GLY A 158 0.41 8.53 -9.55
CA GLY A 158 0.22 8.82 -8.13
C GLY A 158 1.54 8.85 -7.34
N PHE A 159 2.44 7.91 -7.62
CA PHE A 159 3.78 7.87 -7.04
C PHE A 159 4.60 9.11 -7.43
N LEU A 160 4.68 9.43 -8.72
CA LEU A 160 5.41 10.59 -9.22
C LEU A 160 4.84 11.91 -8.68
N LEU A 161 3.52 12.01 -8.56
CA LEU A 161 2.86 13.16 -7.95
C LEU A 161 3.27 13.31 -6.48
N ALA A 162 3.34 12.21 -5.72
CA ALA A 162 3.81 12.23 -4.33
C ALA A 162 5.29 12.65 -4.25
N VAL A 163 6.16 12.14 -5.13
CA VAL A 163 7.57 12.55 -5.21
C VAL A 163 7.69 14.05 -5.47
N LEU A 164 6.96 14.56 -6.47
CA LEU A 164 6.97 15.98 -6.83
C LEU A 164 6.53 16.87 -5.65
N LEU A 165 5.44 16.51 -4.99
CA LEU A 165 4.83 17.33 -3.95
C LEU A 165 5.53 17.23 -2.58
N TYR A 166 6.09 16.08 -2.22
CA TYR A 166 6.64 15.86 -0.88
C TYR A 166 8.16 15.78 -0.81
N LEU A 167 8.85 15.42 -1.89
CA LEU A 167 10.33 15.42 -1.93
C LEU A 167 10.87 16.65 -2.64
N TRP A 168 10.29 17.08 -3.76
CA TRP A 168 10.87 18.16 -4.56
C TRP A 168 10.32 19.56 -4.20
N LYS A 169 9.01 19.69 -4.00
CA LYS A 169 8.34 20.98 -3.74
C LYS A 169 7.40 20.93 -2.53
N PRO A 170 7.93 20.72 -1.31
CA PRO A 170 7.12 20.56 -0.09
C PRO A 170 6.26 21.78 0.28
N GLN A 171 6.51 22.96 -0.31
CA GLN A 171 5.69 24.15 -0.13
C GLN A 171 4.40 24.16 -0.97
N TRP A 172 4.25 23.26 -1.94
CA TRP A 172 3.07 23.21 -2.82
C TRP A 172 1.83 22.62 -2.12
N PRO A 173 1.92 21.50 -1.37
CA PRO A 173 0.78 20.97 -0.64
C PRO A 173 0.08 22.00 0.24
N VAL A 174 0.85 22.85 0.93
CA VAL A 174 0.31 23.91 1.82
C VAL A 174 -0.53 24.91 1.03
N LYS A 175 0.00 25.42 -0.09
CA LYS A 175 -0.71 26.37 -0.95
C LYS A 175 -1.97 25.77 -1.58
N ILE A 176 -1.90 24.50 -1.97
CA ILE A 176 -3.05 23.76 -2.51
C ILE A 176 -4.13 23.63 -1.43
N SER A 177 -3.76 23.27 -0.19
CA SER A 177 -4.72 23.17 0.91
C SER A 177 -5.36 24.49 1.31
N GLU A 178 -4.62 25.60 1.22
CA GLU A 178 -5.18 26.94 1.45
C GLU A 178 -6.20 27.33 0.36
N THR A 179 -5.89 27.02 -0.89
CA THR A 179 -6.76 27.33 -2.04
C THR A 179 -8.01 26.45 -2.07
N PHE A 180 -7.86 25.16 -1.76
CA PHE A 180 -8.95 24.17 -1.73
C PHE A 180 -9.39 23.85 -0.30
N SER A 181 -9.45 24.88 0.55
CA SER A 181 -9.73 24.73 1.98
C SER A 181 -11.07 24.06 2.29
N LEU A 182 -12.11 24.26 1.45
CA LEU A 182 -13.42 23.66 1.67
C LEU A 182 -13.42 22.13 1.45
N PRO A 183 -13.00 21.60 0.28
CA PRO A 183 -12.83 20.15 0.10
C PRO A 183 -11.90 19.52 1.14
N VAL A 184 -10.75 20.17 1.42
CA VAL A 184 -9.79 19.66 2.40
C VAL A 184 -10.42 19.57 3.79
N ARG A 185 -11.15 20.60 4.22
CA ARG A 185 -11.86 20.59 5.50
C ARG A 185 -12.89 19.47 5.59
N ILE A 186 -13.62 19.17 4.52
CA ILE A 186 -14.57 18.03 4.52
C ILE A 186 -13.82 16.72 4.71
N LEU A 187 -12.72 16.52 3.99
CA LEU A 187 -11.89 15.31 4.09
C LEU A 187 -11.23 15.16 5.46
N GLU A 188 -10.73 16.26 6.04
CA GLU A 188 -10.13 16.27 7.38
C GLU A 188 -11.16 15.99 8.47
N ASN A 189 -12.40 16.44 8.30
CA ASN A 189 -13.51 16.11 9.20
C ASN A 189 -14.18 14.77 8.84
N LYS A 190 -13.47 13.85 8.17
CA LYS A 190 -13.93 12.50 7.80
C LYS A 190 -15.31 12.51 7.12
N TYR A 191 -15.53 13.48 6.24
CA TYR A 191 -16.80 13.72 5.53
C TYR A 191 -18.00 14.07 6.44
N GLY A 192 -17.78 14.36 7.71
CA GLY A 192 -18.83 14.65 8.69
C GLY A 192 -19.56 13.40 9.20
N PHE A 193 -18.96 12.21 9.04
CA PHE A 193 -19.47 10.95 9.59
C PHE A 193 -18.86 10.59 10.97
N ASP A 194 -17.94 11.43 11.47
CA ASP A 194 -17.32 11.32 12.81
C ASP A 194 -18.21 11.90 13.91
#